data_AF-A0AAV6GXH7-F1
#
_entry.id   AF-A0AAV6GXH7-F1
#
_cell.length_a   1.000
_cell.length_b   1.000
_cell.length_c   1.000
_cell.angle_alpha   90.00
_cell.angle_beta   90.00
_cell.angle_gamma   90.00
#
_symmetry.space_group_name_H-M   'P 1'
#
loop_
_entity.id
_entity.type
_entity.pdbx_description
1 polymer ?
#
loop_
_entity_poly.entity_id
_entity_poly.type
_entity_poly.pdbx_seq_one_letter_code
_entity_poly.pdbx_strand_id
1 'polypeptide(L)'
;MSAEDLEEFDLRKYLKSDKGLLRMLPVVKVSRRLWLNWCHLSKVSCQLLASVLQMTPSHLRELDMSDNDLQDEGVELLSVGLKDQQCKLETLR
;
A
#
# COMPACT_ATOMS: atom_id res chain seq x y z
N MET A 1 10.43 13.28 14.17
CA MET A 1 9.18 12.83 13.57
C MET A 1 8.20 14.00 13.63
N SER A 2 8.31 14.91 12.68
CA SER A 2 7.30 15.94 12.46
C SER A 2 6.04 15.29 11.85
N ALA A 3 4.91 15.99 11.84
CA ALA A 3 3.71 15.54 11.14
C ALA A 3 3.94 15.36 9.63
N GLU A 4 4.97 16.03 9.08
CA GLU A 4 5.39 15.95 7.68
C GLU A 4 6.15 14.65 7.38
N ASP A 5 6.94 14.13 8.34
CA ASP A 5 7.69 12.86 8.18
C ASP A 5 6.77 11.63 8.03
N LEU A 6 5.51 11.72 8.47
CA LEU A 6 4.50 10.68 8.29
C LEU A 6 3.58 10.96 7.08
N GLU A 7 3.76 12.09 6.39
CA GLU A 7 3.01 12.36 5.17
C GLU A 7 3.52 11.49 4.01
N GLU A 8 4.78 11.10 4.03
CA GLU A 8 5.41 10.29 2.99
C GLU A 8 6.27 9.19 3.61
N PHE A 9 6.12 7.96 3.13
CA PHE A 9 6.94 6.85 3.61
C PHE A 9 7.44 5.96 2.49
N ASP A 10 8.76 5.81 2.43
CA ASP A 10 9.44 4.90 1.52
C ASP A 10 9.62 3.52 2.18
N LEU A 11 8.82 2.54 1.75
CA LEU A 11 8.88 1.20 2.31
C LEU A 11 9.91 0.28 1.63
N ARG A 12 10.55 0.70 0.55
CA ARG A 12 11.51 -0.12 -0.23
C ARG A 12 12.67 -0.63 0.61
N LYS A 13 13.12 0.18 1.56
CA LYS A 13 14.23 -0.18 2.47
C LYS A 13 13.85 -1.24 3.52
N TYR A 14 12.55 -1.41 3.78
CA TYR A 14 12.02 -2.21 4.88
C TYR A 14 11.32 -3.48 4.41
N LEU A 15 10.80 -3.50 3.18
CA LEU A 15 10.10 -4.64 2.61
C LEU A 15 11.06 -5.65 2.03
N LYS A 16 11.29 -6.73 2.80
CA LYS A 16 12.05 -7.91 2.37
C LYS A 16 11.17 -9.16 2.22
N SER A 17 9.89 -9.07 2.61
CA SER A 17 8.90 -10.15 2.56
C SER A 17 7.51 -9.61 2.90
N ASP A 18 6.47 -10.40 2.66
CA ASP A 18 5.08 -10.09 3.08
C ASP A 18 4.97 -9.86 4.59
N LYS A 19 5.76 -10.58 5.41
CA LYS A 19 5.83 -10.35 6.86
C LYS A 19 6.35 -8.96 7.20
N GLY A 20 7.21 -8.39 6.35
CA GLY A 20 7.68 -7.02 6.47
C GLY A 20 6.51 -6.04 6.31
N LEU A 21 5.70 -6.21 5.27
CA LEU A 21 4.53 -5.37 5.03
C LEU A 21 3.53 -5.46 6.17
N LEU A 22 3.26 -6.67 6.68
CA LEU A 22 2.38 -6.88 7.82
C LEU A 22 2.84 -6.11 9.07
N ARG A 23 4.15 -6.11 9.36
CA ARG A 23 4.73 -5.36 10.48
C ARG A 23 4.66 -3.85 10.29
N MET A 24 4.62 -3.39 9.05
CA MET A 24 4.56 -1.97 8.69
C MET A 24 3.12 -1.46 8.52
N LEU A 25 2.08 -2.28 8.74
CA LEU A 25 0.68 -1.83 8.70
C LEU A 25 0.39 -0.56 9.52
N PRO A 26 0.95 -0.37 10.74
CA PRO A 26 0.75 0.88 11.47
C PRO A 26 1.24 2.11 10.70
N VAL A 27 2.37 1.99 10.00
CA VAL A 27 2.94 3.06 9.17
C VAL A 27 2.06 3.29 7.94
N VAL A 28 1.70 2.21 7.23
CA VAL A 28 0.83 2.28 6.04
C VAL A 28 -0.47 3.02 6.32
N LYS A 29 -1.09 2.82 7.49
CA LYS A 29 -2.37 3.47 7.87
C LYS A 29 -2.26 4.96 8.11
N VAL A 30 -1.13 5.43 8.63
CA VAL A 30 -0.91 6.83 8.96
C VAL A 30 -0.26 7.61 7.83
N SER A 31 0.38 6.93 6.89
CA SER A 31 1.01 7.51 5.71
C SER A 31 -0.01 8.10 4.74
N ARG A 32 0.27 9.31 4.26
CA ARG A 32 -0.51 9.91 3.16
C ARG A 32 0.00 9.45 1.79
N ARG A 33 1.30 9.27 1.65
CA ARG A 33 1.98 8.83 0.43
C ARG A 33 2.88 7.64 0.74
N LEU A 34 2.78 6.58 -0.05
CA LEU A 34 3.53 5.34 0.17
C LEU A 34 4.23 4.89 -1.10
N TRP A 35 5.53 4.60 -1.00
CA TRP A 35 6.30 4.05 -2.11
C TRP A 35 6.62 2.58 -1.87
N LEU A 36 6.07 1.76 -2.77
CA LEU A 36 6.20 0.31 -2.84
C LEU A 36 6.77 -0.14 -4.20
N ASN A 37 7.27 0.77 -5.01
CA ASN A 37 7.89 0.39 -6.29
C ASN A 37 9.16 -0.42 -6.09
N TRP A 38 9.43 -1.39 -6.97
CA TRP A 38 10.56 -2.33 -6.83
C TRP A 38 10.56 -3.16 -5.51
N CYS A 39 9.39 -3.47 -4.93
CA CYS A 39 9.29 -4.22 -3.67
C CYS A 39 9.04 -5.72 -3.84
N HIS A 40 9.00 -6.25 -5.06
CA HIS A 40 8.67 -7.64 -5.37
C HIS A 40 7.38 -8.11 -4.67
N LEU A 41 6.32 -7.30 -4.79
CA LEU A 41 5.05 -7.57 -4.11
C LEU A 41 4.45 -8.90 -4.58
N SER A 42 4.15 -9.79 -3.62
CA SER A 42 3.49 -11.05 -3.89
C SER A 42 1.96 -10.90 -3.96
N LYS A 43 1.27 -11.98 -4.32
CA LYS A 43 -0.19 -12.11 -4.17
C LYS A 43 -0.67 -11.81 -2.75
N VAL A 44 0.09 -12.25 -1.74
CA VAL A 44 -0.22 -11.99 -0.32
C VAL A 44 -0.07 -10.50 0.01
N SER A 45 0.98 -9.85 -0.51
CA SER A 45 1.13 -8.40 -0.40
C SER A 45 -0.08 -7.66 -1.02
N CYS A 46 -0.54 -8.08 -2.20
CA CYS A 46 -1.70 -7.48 -2.86
C CYS A 46 -2.99 -7.63 -2.02
N GLN A 47 -3.22 -8.80 -1.43
CA GLN A 47 -4.37 -9.03 -0.52
C GLN A 47 -4.31 -8.15 0.73
N LEU A 48 -3.12 -8.00 1.32
CA LEU A 48 -2.92 -7.13 2.48
C LEU A 48 -3.17 -5.67 2.13
N LEU A 49 -2.66 -5.19 1.00
CA LEU A 49 -2.88 -3.82 0.53
C LEU A 49 -4.35 -3.57 0.19
N ALA A 50 -5.03 -4.50 -0.48
CA ALA A 50 -6.46 -4.42 -0.73
C ALA A 50 -7.25 -4.27 0.58
N SER A 51 -6.90 -5.06 1.60
CA SER A 51 -7.51 -4.96 2.93
C SER A 51 -7.30 -3.59 3.56
N VAL A 52 -6.08 -3.04 3.45
CA VAL A 52 -5.74 -1.68 3.94
C VAL A 52 -6.59 -0.60 3.26
N LEU A 53 -6.79 -0.69 1.94
CA LEU A 53 -7.59 0.28 1.18
C LEU A 53 -9.05 0.32 1.63
N GLN A 54 -9.55 -0.78 2.18
CA GLN A 54 -10.89 -0.90 2.76
C GLN A 54 -10.95 -0.47 4.23
N MET A 55 -9.81 -0.20 4.89
CA MET A 55 -9.83 0.16 6.31
C MET A 55 -10.17 1.63 6.54
N THR A 56 -10.99 1.87 7.56
CA THR A 56 -11.22 3.22 8.11
C THR A 56 -10.69 3.33 9.55
N PRO A 57 -9.99 4.42 9.91
CA PRO A 57 -9.55 5.53 9.04
C PRO A 57 -8.28 5.16 8.25
N SER A 58 -8.18 5.67 7.02
CA SER A 58 -6.95 5.64 6.22
C SER A 58 -6.59 7.05 5.73
N HIS A 59 -5.35 7.44 5.96
CA HIS A 59 -4.79 8.70 5.45
C HIS A 59 -4.19 8.55 4.06
N LEU A 60 -4.07 7.32 3.54
CA LEU A 60 -3.42 7.04 2.27
C LEU A 60 -4.19 7.71 1.12
N ARG A 61 -3.47 8.51 0.34
CA ARG A 61 -3.95 9.24 -0.85
C ARG A 61 -3.16 8.89 -2.09
N GLU A 62 -1.87 8.61 -1.95
CA GLU A 62 -1.02 8.20 -3.07
C GLU A 62 -0.28 6.92 -2.76
N LEU A 63 -0.34 5.98 -3.70
CA LEU A 63 0.32 4.69 -3.62
C LEU A 63 1.08 4.44 -4.92
N ASP A 64 2.39 4.32 -4.83
CA ASP A 64 3.23 3.96 -5.96
C ASP A 64 3.66 2.50 -5.81
N MET A 65 3.17 1.65 -6.71
CA MET A 65 3.46 0.23 -6.83
C MET A 65 4.12 -0.10 -8.18
N SER A 66 4.60 0.90 -8.90
CA SER A 66 5.28 0.74 -10.19
C SER A 66 6.46 -0.22 -10.10
N ASP A 67 6.89 -0.77 -11.24
CA ASP A 67 8.01 -1.72 -11.29
C ASP A 67 7.86 -2.96 -10.37
N ASN A 68 6.63 -3.35 -10.07
CA ASN A 68 6.32 -4.68 -9.53
C ASN A 68 5.61 -5.51 -10.61
N ASP A 69 6.02 -6.76 -10.76
CA ASP A 69 5.30 -7.73 -11.59
C ASP A 69 4.11 -8.30 -10.81
N LEU A 70 3.00 -7.55 -10.80
CA LEU A 70 1.79 -7.92 -10.07
C LEU A 70 0.97 -9.00 -10.79
N GLN A 71 1.21 -9.17 -12.10
CA GLN A 71 0.36 -9.96 -13.01
C GLN A 71 -1.12 -9.56 -12.94
N ASP A 72 -1.97 -10.23 -13.72
CA ASP A 72 -3.41 -9.94 -13.70
C ASP A 72 -4.02 -10.26 -12.33
N GLU A 73 -3.56 -11.33 -11.68
CA GLU A 73 -4.07 -11.77 -10.39
C GLU A 73 -3.83 -10.73 -9.26
N GLY A 74 -2.67 -10.10 -9.22
CA GLY A 74 -2.38 -9.05 -8.25
C GLY A 74 -3.26 -7.82 -8.46
N VAL A 75 -3.47 -7.41 -9.72
CA VAL A 75 -4.34 -6.29 -10.09
C VAL A 75 -5.80 -6.57 -9.73
N GLU A 76 -6.30 -7.78 -10.00
CA GLU A 76 -7.65 -8.20 -9.64
C GLU A 76 -7.89 -8.10 -8.13
N LEU A 77 -6.94 -8.58 -7.32
CA LEU A 77 -7.02 -8.51 -5.86
C LEU A 77 -7.06 -7.07 -5.34
N LEU A 78 -6.21 -6.19 -5.88
CA LEU A 78 -6.19 -4.77 -5.52
C LEU A 78 -7.48 -4.06 -5.94
N SER A 79 -8.06 -4.44 -7.08
CA SER A 79 -9.30 -3.85 -7.59
C SER A 79 -10.47 -3.97 -6.61
N VAL A 80 -10.51 -5.05 -5.81
CA VAL A 80 -11.52 -5.25 -4.77
C VAL A 80 -11.42 -4.18 -3.68
N GLY A 81 -10.19 -3.83 -3.27
CA GLY A 81 -9.96 -2.75 -2.30
C GLY A 81 -10.24 -1.36 -2.89
N LEU A 82 -9.87 -1.14 -4.15
CA LEU A 82 -10.06 0.15 -4.83
C LEU A 82 -11.52 0.49 -5.12
N LYS A 83 -12.37 -0.53 -5.34
CA LYS A 83 -13.82 -0.35 -5.57
C LYS A 83 -14.61 -0.09 -4.29
N ASP A 84 -13.99 -0.23 -3.13
CA ASP A 84 -14.65 0.02 -1.86
C ASP A 84 -14.96 1.51 -1.69
N GLN A 85 -16.18 1.83 -1.20
CA GLN A 85 -16.60 3.22 -1.00
C GLN A 85 -15.79 3.95 0.08
N GLN A 86 -15.13 3.19 0.95
CA GLN A 86 -14.26 3.71 2.00
C GLN A 86 -12.86 4.01 1.49
N CYS A 87 -12.47 3.48 0.31
CA CYS A 87 -11.20 3.80 -0.31
C CYS A 87 -11.10 5.31 -0.58
N LYS A 88 -10.01 5.92 -0.09
CA LYS A 88 -9.72 7.34 -0.26
C LYS A 88 -8.50 7.59 -1.13
N LEU A 89 -8.01 6.56 -1.82
CA LEU A 89 -6.85 6.68 -2.68
C LEU A 89 -7.19 7.57 -3.87
N GLU A 90 -6.39 8.61 -4.09
CA GLU A 90 -6.54 9.58 -5.17
C GLU A 90 -5.63 9.24 -6.35
N THR A 91 -4.45 8.69 -6.08
CA THR A 91 -3.47 8.28 -7.10
C THR A 91 -2.95 6.88 -6.81
N LEU A 92 -2.96 6.03 -7.85
CA LEU A 92 -2.28 4.74 -7.91
C LEU A 92 -1.35 4.76 -9.12
N ARG A 93 -0.09 4.36 -8.93
CA ARG A 93 0.91 4.20 -10.01
C ARG A 93 1.51 2.82 -9.99
#